data_AF-A0A7W5CDU2-F1
#
_entry.id   AF-A0A7W5CDU2-F1
#
_cell.length_a   1.000
_cell.length_b   1.000
_cell.length_c   1.000
_cell.angle_alpha   90.00
_cell.angle_beta   90.00
_cell.angle_gamma   90.00
#
_symmetry.space_group_name_H-M   'P 1'
#
loop_
_entity.id
_entity.type
_entity.pdbx_description
1 polymer ?
#
loop_
_entity_poly.entity_id
_entity_poly.type
_entity_poly.pdbx_seq_one_letter_code
_entity_poly.pdbx_strand_id
1 'polypeptide(L)'
;MKLAIQEAGIRLEETDVISAHATSTKVGDRIETLAIKKLLGASAAHIPITTNKSMTGHSMGASSVLEAIALIKSLQNNIIPPTINHDHQDSECDLDYVPNRAREIKFKIGLSNSFWFGGHNAVTALQSNM
;
A
#
# COMPACT_ATOMS: atom_id res chain seq x y z
N MET A 1 4.51 5.40 8.49
CA MET A 1 3.29 4.61 8.82
C MET A 1 2.82 4.85 10.25
N LYS A 2 3.53 4.41 11.31
CA LYS A 2 3.10 4.61 12.72
C LYS A 2 2.64 6.04 13.03
N LEU A 3 3.44 7.04 12.65
CA LEU A 3 3.09 8.45 12.88
C LEU A 3 1.82 8.88 12.16
N ALA A 4 1.62 8.46 10.89
CA ALA A 4 0.42 8.78 10.13
C ALA A 4 -0.86 8.18 10.74
N ILE A 5 -0.77 6.94 11.25
CA ILE A 5 -1.87 6.27 11.97
C ILE A 5 -2.22 7.05 13.25
N GLN A 6 -1.20 7.44 14.02
CA GLN A 6 -1.37 8.22 15.25
C GLN A 6 -1.96 9.60 14.99
N GLU A 7 -1.47 10.30 13.96
CA GLU A 7 -1.97 11.62 13.55
C GLU A 7 -3.42 11.54 13.07
N ALA A 8 -3.80 10.48 12.37
CA ALA A 8 -5.17 10.22 11.94
C ALA A 8 -6.10 9.75 13.07
N GLY A 9 -5.57 9.46 14.27
CA GLY A 9 -6.38 9.01 15.42
C GLY A 9 -7.01 7.63 15.25
N ILE A 10 -6.50 6.80 14.33
CA ILE A 10 -6.99 5.44 14.08
C ILE A 10 -6.11 4.40 14.79
N ARG A 11 -6.67 3.24 15.09
CA ARG A 11 -5.92 2.08 15.58
C ARG A 11 -5.24 1.36 14.42
N LEU A 12 -4.18 0.64 14.74
CA LEU A 12 -3.40 -0.08 13.77
C LEU A 12 -4.23 -1.16 13.04
N GLU A 13 -5.10 -1.83 13.79
CA GLU A 13 -5.99 -2.90 13.34
C GLU A 13 -7.13 -2.40 12.45
N GLU A 14 -7.34 -1.08 12.38
CA GLU A 14 -8.35 -0.46 11.53
C GLU A 14 -7.83 -0.19 10.11
N THR A 15 -6.56 -0.52 9.82
CA THR A 15 -6.01 -0.42 8.46
C THR A 15 -6.52 -1.57 7.59
N ASP A 16 -7.33 -1.25 6.58
CA ASP A 16 -7.92 -2.26 5.69
C ASP A 16 -7.05 -2.58 4.47
N VAL A 17 -6.27 -1.60 3.98
CA VAL A 17 -5.45 -1.76 2.77
C VAL A 17 -4.20 -0.86 2.81
N ILE A 18 -3.12 -1.32 2.18
CA ILE A 18 -1.91 -0.52 1.98
C ILE A 18 -1.66 -0.35 0.48
N SER A 19 -1.71 0.89 -0.01
CA SER A 19 -1.13 1.27 -1.30
C SER A 19 0.37 1.47 -1.11
N ALA A 20 1.15 0.45 -1.45
CA ALA A 20 2.60 0.42 -1.28
C ALA A 20 3.32 1.36 -2.26
N HIS A 21 4.53 1.78 -1.90
CA HIS A 21 5.40 2.54 -2.78
C HIS A 21 5.98 1.65 -3.89
N ALA A 22 6.37 0.41 -3.57
CA ALA A 22 6.75 -0.69 -4.45
C ALA A 22 7.18 -0.28 -5.88
N THR A 23 8.49 -0.02 -6.04
CA THR A 23 9.07 0.47 -7.30
C THR A 23 9.55 -0.64 -8.22
N SER A 24 9.27 -1.90 -7.89
CA SER A 24 9.83 -3.07 -8.57
C SER A 24 11.36 -3.14 -8.42
N THR A 25 11.88 -2.58 -7.32
CA THR A 25 13.30 -2.68 -6.98
C THR A 25 13.48 -3.69 -5.86
N LYS A 26 14.41 -4.63 -6.03
CA LYS A 26 14.64 -5.72 -5.07
C LYS A 26 14.80 -5.21 -3.63
N VAL A 27 15.57 -4.13 -3.46
CA VAL A 27 15.83 -3.55 -2.14
C VAL A 27 14.61 -2.80 -1.61
N GLY A 28 13.95 -1.99 -2.45
CA GLY A 28 12.80 -1.18 -2.04
C GLY A 28 11.62 -2.03 -1.59
N ASP A 29 11.23 -3.00 -2.41
CA ASP A 29 10.04 -3.83 -2.17
C ASP A 29 10.23 -4.73 -0.93
N ARG A 30 11.45 -5.27 -0.74
CA ARG A 30 11.82 -6.04 0.46
C ARG A 30 11.78 -5.18 1.71
N ILE A 31 12.41 -3.99 1.70
CA ILE A 31 12.44 -3.11 2.87
C ILE A 31 11.04 -2.63 3.23
N GLU A 32 10.21 -2.30 2.24
CA GLU A 32 8.82 -1.93 2.48
C GLU A 32 8.03 -3.09 3.12
N THR A 33 8.19 -4.30 2.60
CA THR A 33 7.58 -5.51 3.20
C THR A 33 8.02 -5.69 4.66
N LEU A 34 9.31 -5.59 4.94
CA LEU A 34 9.83 -5.69 6.31
C LEU A 34 9.30 -4.57 7.22
N ALA A 35 9.17 -3.35 6.71
CA ALA A 35 8.62 -2.23 7.47
C ALA A 35 7.14 -2.45 7.82
N ILE A 36 6.35 -3.00 6.89
CA ILE A 36 4.94 -3.38 7.09
C ILE A 36 4.85 -4.48 8.15
N LYS A 37 5.62 -5.57 8.03
CA LYS A 37 5.67 -6.66 9.01
C LYS A 37 6.09 -6.17 10.39
N LYS A 38 7.10 -5.31 10.47
CA LYS A 38 7.60 -4.76 11.74
C LYS A 38 6.55 -3.91 12.44
N LEU A 39 5.72 -3.19 11.68
CA LEU A 39 4.66 -2.35 12.25
C LEU A 39 3.45 -3.19 12.68
N LEU A 40 2.95 -4.05 11.78
CA LEU A 40 1.67 -4.76 11.94
C LEU A 40 1.78 -6.11 12.64
N GLY A 41 2.99 -6.64 12.79
CA GLY A 41 3.21 -7.96 13.37
C GLY A 41 2.44 -9.04 12.61
N ALA A 42 1.73 -9.91 13.33
CA ALA A 42 0.95 -11.00 12.75
C ALA A 42 -0.18 -10.50 11.83
N SER A 43 -0.73 -9.31 12.07
CA SER A 43 -1.81 -8.75 11.25
C SER A 43 -1.37 -8.39 9.82
N ALA A 44 -0.05 -8.25 9.58
CA ALA A 44 0.49 -7.94 8.25
C ALA A 44 0.04 -8.95 7.18
N ALA A 45 -0.09 -10.23 7.55
CA ALA A 45 -0.47 -11.30 6.64
C ALA A 45 -1.93 -11.22 6.15
N HIS A 46 -2.76 -10.40 6.80
CA HIS A 46 -4.19 -10.28 6.51
C HIS A 46 -4.58 -8.97 5.84
N ILE A 47 -3.66 -8.01 5.76
CA ILE A 47 -3.91 -6.71 5.16
C ILE A 47 -3.48 -6.74 3.69
N PRO A 48 -4.41 -6.61 2.72
CA PRO A 48 -4.05 -6.53 1.31
C PRO A 48 -3.16 -5.34 1.02
N ILE A 49 -2.16 -5.58 0.19
CA ILE A 49 -1.21 -4.59 -0.31
C ILE A 49 -1.41 -4.48 -1.81
N THR A 50 -1.41 -3.26 -2.34
CA THR A 50 -1.51 -3.02 -3.78
C THR A 50 -0.49 -1.99 -4.23
N THR A 51 -0.07 -2.05 -5.49
CA THR A 51 0.74 -1.00 -6.11
C THR A 51 0.26 -0.69 -7.52
N ASN A 52 -0.11 0.58 -7.73
CA ASN A 52 -0.53 1.06 -9.04
C ASN A 52 0.64 1.17 -10.02
N LYS A 53 1.90 1.26 -9.52
CA LYS A 53 3.10 1.31 -10.37
C LYS A 53 3.28 0.06 -11.23
N SER A 54 2.70 -1.07 -10.83
CA SER A 54 2.63 -2.27 -11.68
C SER A 54 1.95 -2.01 -13.02
N MET A 55 1.00 -1.06 -13.06
CA MET A 55 0.25 -0.67 -14.26
C MET A 55 0.72 0.66 -14.85
N THR A 56 1.01 1.66 -14.03
CA THR A 56 1.28 3.03 -14.47
C THR A 56 2.76 3.35 -14.62
N GLY A 57 3.64 2.48 -14.13
CA GLY A 57 5.06 2.78 -13.95
C GLY A 57 5.31 3.83 -12.86
N HIS A 58 6.58 4.21 -12.70
CA HIS A 58 7.01 5.18 -11.69
C HIS A 58 7.18 6.57 -12.28
N SER A 59 6.18 7.44 -12.12
CA SER A 59 6.16 8.83 -12.62
C SER A 59 6.95 9.82 -11.75
N MET A 60 8.01 9.37 -11.08
CA MET A 60 8.80 10.19 -10.16
C MET A 60 7.89 10.94 -9.17
N GLY A 61 8.14 12.23 -8.91
CA GLY A 61 7.40 13.07 -7.95
C GLY A 61 5.87 13.02 -8.09
N ALA A 62 5.34 12.75 -9.29
CA ALA A 62 3.90 12.64 -9.51
C ALA A 62 3.29 11.36 -8.93
N SER A 63 4.09 10.30 -8.71
CA SER A 63 3.60 8.97 -8.32
C SER A 63 2.76 9.01 -7.04
N SER A 64 3.17 9.78 -6.03
CA SER A 64 2.43 9.83 -4.77
C SER A 64 1.05 10.46 -4.89
N VAL A 65 0.90 11.46 -5.76
CA VAL A 65 -0.42 12.05 -6.03
C VAL A 65 -1.29 11.06 -6.81
N LEU A 66 -0.73 10.38 -7.81
CA LEU A 66 -1.45 9.35 -8.57
C LEU A 66 -1.93 8.20 -7.67
N GLU A 67 -1.08 7.75 -6.75
CA GLU A 67 -1.40 6.68 -5.80
C GLU A 67 -2.43 7.11 -4.77
N ALA A 68 -2.33 8.33 -4.23
CA ALA A 68 -3.34 8.88 -3.34
C ALA A 68 -4.70 8.98 -4.05
N ILE A 69 -4.75 9.49 -5.29
CA ILE A 69 -5.99 9.54 -6.09
C ILE A 69 -6.55 8.14 -6.31
N ALA A 70 -5.71 7.17 -6.69
CA ALA A 70 -6.13 5.79 -6.88
C ALA A 70 -6.67 5.16 -5.59
N LEU A 71 -6.06 5.43 -4.44
CA LEU A 71 -6.53 4.96 -3.14
C LEU A 71 -7.88 5.60 -2.76
N ILE A 72 -8.06 6.91 -3.00
CA ILE A 72 -9.37 7.58 -2.82
C ILE A 72 -10.43 6.89 -3.69
N LYS A 73 -10.13 6.64 -4.97
CA LYS A 73 -11.05 5.93 -5.87
C LYS A 73 -11.32 4.49 -5.41
N SER A 74 -10.32 3.82 -4.86
CA SER A 74 -10.44 2.47 -4.31
C SER A 74 -11.41 2.44 -3.13
N LEU A 75 -11.23 3.36 -2.17
CA LEU A 75 -12.09 3.56 -1.01
C LEU A 75 -13.53 3.94 -1.38
N GLN A 76 -13.70 4.76 -2.41
CA GLN A 76 -15.03 5.15 -2.89
C GLN A 76 -15.81 4.00 -3.53
N ASN A 77 -15.09 3.12 -4.25
CA ASN A 77 -15.72 2.07 -5.06
C ASN A 77 -15.67 0.69 -4.40
N ASN A 78 -15.02 0.52 -3.24
CA ASN A 78 -14.83 -0.78 -2.60
C ASN A 78 -14.08 -1.78 -3.50
N ILE A 79 -13.07 -1.28 -4.23
CA ILE A 79 -12.24 -2.08 -5.14
C ILE A 79 -10.77 -1.85 -4.78
N ILE A 80 -10.03 -2.93 -4.52
CA ILE A 80 -8.57 -2.89 -4.41
C ILE A 80 -7.98 -3.26 -5.77
N PRO A 81 -7.21 -2.37 -6.42
CA PRO A 81 -6.58 -2.66 -7.71
C PRO A 81 -5.55 -3.79 -7.58
N PRO A 82 -5.30 -4.54 -8.66
CA PRO A 82 -4.31 -5.59 -8.64
C PRO A 82 -2.89 -5.02 -8.69
N THR A 83 -1.94 -5.79 -8.16
CA THR A 83 -0.55 -5.72 -8.58
C THR A 83 -0.39 -6.65 -9.79
N ILE A 84 -0.36 -6.08 -11.00
CA ILE A 84 -0.23 -6.86 -12.25
C ILE A 84 1.21 -7.34 -12.47
N ASN A 85 1.39 -8.30 -13.38
CA ASN A 85 2.68 -8.92 -13.70
C ASN A 85 3.32 -9.66 -12.52
N HIS A 86 2.49 -10.18 -11.60
CA HIS A 86 2.94 -10.89 -10.41
C HIS A 86 2.82 -12.41 -10.61
N ASP A 87 3.82 -13.00 -11.28
CA ASP A 87 3.82 -14.44 -11.61
C ASP A 87 4.58 -15.29 -10.59
N HIS A 88 5.66 -14.74 -10.03
CA HIS A 88 6.55 -15.43 -9.10
C HIS A 88 6.78 -14.59 -7.86
N GLN A 89 6.20 -15.01 -6.73
CA GLN A 89 6.36 -14.32 -5.46
C GLN A 89 7.76 -14.58 -4.89
N ASP A 90 8.44 -13.50 -4.48
CA ASP A 90 9.71 -13.59 -3.76
C ASP A 90 9.47 -14.06 -2.32
N SER A 91 10.28 -15.00 -1.83
CA SER A 91 10.22 -15.47 -0.44
C SER A 91 10.42 -14.37 0.61
N GLU A 92 11.09 -13.26 0.27
CA GLU A 92 11.27 -12.12 1.17
C GLU A 92 10.11 -11.10 1.07
N CYS A 93 9.28 -11.23 0.03
CA CYS A 93 8.05 -10.46 -0.17
C CYS A 93 6.86 -11.43 -0.03
N ASP A 94 6.53 -11.79 1.20
CA ASP A 94 5.61 -12.89 1.55
C ASP A 94 4.21 -12.42 2.00
N LEU A 95 3.82 -11.19 1.67
CA LEU A 95 2.50 -10.63 2.01
C LEU A 95 1.50 -10.78 0.84
N ASP A 96 0.24 -10.43 1.09
CA ASP A 96 -0.82 -10.44 0.08
C ASP A 96 -0.75 -9.17 -0.79
N TYR A 97 -0.08 -9.25 -1.94
CA TYR A 97 0.04 -8.11 -2.88
C TYR A 97 -1.11 -7.99 -3.89
N VAL A 98 -2.25 -8.66 -3.66
CA VAL A 98 -3.41 -8.62 -4.57
C VAL A 98 -3.01 -8.94 -6.02
N PRO A 99 -2.46 -10.15 -6.28
CA PRO A 99 -1.80 -10.43 -7.55
C PRO A 99 -2.78 -10.56 -8.70
N ASN A 100 -2.55 -9.82 -9.79
CA ASN A 100 -3.15 -9.92 -11.12
C ASN A 100 -4.68 -9.73 -11.24
N ARG A 101 -5.46 -9.84 -10.17
CA ARG A 101 -6.91 -9.64 -10.17
C ARG A 101 -7.33 -8.69 -9.06
N ALA A 102 -8.14 -7.70 -9.44
CA ALA A 102 -8.73 -6.76 -8.49
C ALA A 102 -9.59 -7.51 -7.47
N ARG A 103 -9.72 -6.93 -6.28
CA ARG A 103 -10.53 -7.49 -5.18
C ARG A 103 -11.65 -6.52 -4.82
N GLU A 104 -12.89 -6.96 -4.93
CA GLU A 104 -14.06 -6.20 -4.48
C GLU A 104 -14.37 -6.58 -3.02
N ILE A 105 -14.06 -5.67 -2.10
CA ILE A 105 -14.35 -5.84 -0.67
C ILE A 105 -14.79 -4.50 -0.10
N LYS A 106 -15.59 -4.52 0.97
CA LYS A 106 -15.91 -3.31 1.70
C LYS A 106 -14.75 -2.93 2.62
N PHE A 107 -14.24 -1.72 2.49
CA PHE A 107 -13.18 -1.17 3.35
C PHE A 107 -13.30 0.34 3.45
N LYS A 108 -12.73 0.91 4.50
CA LYS A 108 -12.88 2.33 4.83
C LYS A 108 -11.57 3.04 5.06
N ILE A 109 -10.49 2.35 5.41
CA ILE A 109 -9.23 2.98 5.78
C ILE A 109 -8.08 2.39 4.97
N GLY A 110 -7.32 3.28 4.32
CA GLY A 110 -6.13 2.90 3.56
C GLY A 110 -4.92 3.74 3.93
N LEU A 111 -3.73 3.14 3.83
CA LEU A 111 -2.45 3.86 3.91
C LEU A 111 -1.84 3.97 2.51
N SER A 112 -1.30 5.14 2.15
CA SER A 112 -0.52 5.35 0.94
C SER A 112 0.94 5.63 1.30
N ASN A 113 1.84 4.75 0.88
CA ASN A 113 3.27 4.85 1.15
C ASN A 113 4.02 5.56 0.01
N SER A 114 4.92 6.46 0.38
CA SER A 114 5.68 7.30 -0.54
C SER A 114 7.13 7.44 -0.07
N PHE A 115 8.03 6.65 -0.65
CA PHE A 115 9.44 6.60 -0.25
C PHE A 115 10.33 7.11 -1.37
N TRP A 116 11.22 8.05 -1.08
CA TRP A 116 11.99 8.73 -2.12
C TRP A 116 13.48 8.77 -1.79
N PHE A 117 14.28 9.08 -2.81
CA PHE A 117 15.70 9.31 -2.64
C PHE A 117 16.00 10.35 -1.55
N GLY A 118 17.15 10.20 -0.89
CA GLY A 118 17.51 11.04 0.26
C GLY A 118 16.90 10.59 1.59
N GLY A 119 16.27 9.42 1.64
CA GLY A 119 15.74 8.85 2.89
C GLY A 119 14.38 9.43 3.30
N HIS A 120 13.67 10.06 2.37
CA HIS A 120 12.34 10.62 2.63
C HIS A 120 11.31 9.50 2.73
N ASN A 121 10.60 9.43 3.85
CA ASN A 121 9.54 8.45 4.09
C ASN A 121 8.25 9.18 4.48
N ALA A 122 7.32 9.32 3.54
CA ALA A 122 6.02 9.92 3.77
C ALA A 122 4.92 8.85 3.69
N VAL A 123 3.91 8.96 4.55
CA VAL A 123 2.74 8.08 4.54
C VAL A 123 1.50 8.91 4.82
N THR A 124 0.46 8.71 4.01
CA THR A 124 -0.84 9.36 4.19
C THR A 124 -1.88 8.32 4.57
N ALA A 125 -2.63 8.54 5.64
CA ALA A 125 -3.81 7.75 5.97
C ALA A 125 -5.04 8.42 5.35
N LEU A 126 -5.89 7.63 4.70
CA LEU A 126 -7.13 8.08 4.07
C LEU A 126 -8.30 7.26 4.58
N GLN A 127 -9.40 7.93 4.91
CA GLN A 127 -10.62 7.29 5.37
C GLN A 127 -11.81 7.71 4.50
N SER A 128 -12.66 6.74 4.15
CA SER A 128 -13.95 6.99 3.49
C SER A 128 -15.01 7.37 4.52
N ASN A 129 -15.75 8.45 4.24
CA ASN A 129 -16.87 8.92 5.07
C ASN A 129 -18.24 8.34 4.67
N MET A 130 -18.25 7.41 3.72
CA MET A 130 -19.47 6.76 3.22
C MET A 130 -19.85 5.51 4.03
#